data_AF-N9V3Y6-F1
#
_entry.id   AF-N9V3Y6-F1
#
_cell.length_a   1.000
_cell.length_b   1.000
_cell.length_c   1.000
_cell.angle_alpha   90.00
_cell.angle_beta   90.00
_cell.angle_gamma   90.00
#
_symmetry.space_group_name_H-M   'P 1'
#
loop_
_entity.id
_entity.type
_entity.pdbx_description
1 polymer ?
#
loop_
_entity_poly.entity_id
_entity_poly.type
_entity_poly.pdbx_seq_one_letter_code
_entity_poly.pdbx_strand_id
1 'polypeptide(L)'
;MDKYKEENKKVIIAAHICPGVSERYNWSEQMYNQYDDKLIDLITEYSDITIGMICGHLHLDTYRIMQSKDKKKTVIGFLSPSLDTYLGINPSIRLYDIKGGVIQSYVNYYVDLNKTEVQWKFNYNATQEYNLKDLSPNSMISLAQRMHSNRTLHDIWYEHMRADSHMYQCDDKCWNNNLCALEHPRNSEKDCYKW
;
A
#
# COMPACT_ATOMS: atom_id res chain seq x y z
N MET A 1 -15.36 -15.09 8.86
CA MET A 1 -15.64 -13.64 8.87
C MET A 1 -17.05 -13.37 9.37
N ASP A 2 -18.07 -14.14 8.95
CA ASP A 2 -19.47 -13.99 9.42
C ASP A 2 -19.61 -13.96 10.94
N LYS A 3 -19.00 -14.92 11.66
CA LYS A 3 -18.96 -14.93 13.13
C LYS A 3 -18.47 -13.60 13.73
N TYR A 4 -17.40 -13.02 13.17
CA TYR A 4 -16.87 -11.75 13.68
C TYR A 4 -17.80 -10.57 13.37
N LYS A 5 -18.53 -10.63 12.25
CA LYS A 5 -19.56 -9.67 11.90
C LYS A 5 -20.75 -9.74 12.87
N GLU A 6 -21.23 -10.94 13.18
CA GLU A 6 -22.29 -11.18 14.16
C GLU A 6 -21.90 -10.69 15.55
N GLU A 7 -20.63 -10.88 15.94
CA GLU A 7 -20.07 -10.43 17.22
C GLU A 7 -19.66 -8.93 17.22
N ASN A 8 -19.90 -8.18 16.14
CA ASN A 8 -19.50 -6.78 15.96
C ASN A 8 -18.00 -6.52 16.23
N LYS A 9 -17.13 -7.45 15.81
CA LYS A 9 -15.68 -7.37 15.95
C LYS A 9 -15.05 -6.76 14.70
N LYS A 10 -14.00 -5.97 14.92
CA LYS A 10 -13.13 -5.44 13.86
C LYS A 10 -11.97 -6.40 13.59
N VAL A 11 -11.55 -6.48 12.33
CA VAL A 11 -10.55 -7.45 11.86
C VAL A 11 -9.47 -6.73 11.04
N ILE A 12 -8.21 -7.12 11.28
CA ILE A 12 -7.10 -6.90 10.35
C ILE A 12 -6.81 -8.22 9.65
N ILE A 13 -6.71 -8.20 8.33
CA ILE A 13 -6.27 -9.37 7.56
C ILE A 13 -4.76 -9.30 7.40
N ALA A 14 -4.03 -10.38 7.70
CA ALA A 14 -2.58 -10.44 7.50
C ALA A 14 -2.23 -11.53 6.49
N ALA A 15 -1.37 -11.23 5.52
CA ALA A 15 -0.87 -12.18 4.54
C ALA A 15 0.57 -11.87 4.14
N HIS A 16 1.28 -12.83 3.55
CA HIS A 16 2.59 -12.54 2.96
C HIS A 16 2.44 -11.74 1.66
N ILE A 17 1.68 -12.30 0.71
CA ILE A 17 1.40 -11.69 -0.61
C ILE A 17 0.06 -10.96 -0.53
N CYS A 18 0.05 -9.70 -0.98
CA CYS A 18 -1.18 -8.94 -1.16
C CYS A 18 -1.78 -9.15 -2.56
N PRO A 19 -3.12 -9.06 -2.71
CA PRO A 19 -3.74 -8.99 -4.02
C PRO A 19 -3.19 -7.84 -4.87
N GLY A 20 -3.14 -8.11 -6.17
CA GLY A 20 -2.76 -7.21 -7.24
C GLY A 20 -1.34 -7.38 -7.74
N VAL A 21 -0.77 -6.26 -8.17
CA VAL A 21 0.42 -6.25 -9.02
C VAL A 21 1.51 -5.38 -8.44
N SER A 22 2.76 -5.65 -8.82
CA SER A 22 3.92 -4.85 -8.39
C SER A 22 4.08 -3.61 -9.28
N GLU A 23 4.12 -2.45 -8.65
CA GLU A 23 4.32 -1.13 -9.27
C GLU A 23 5.74 -0.88 -9.80
N ARG A 24 6.70 -1.75 -9.49
CA ARG A 24 8.08 -1.67 -10.02
C ARG A 24 8.19 -1.97 -11.51
N TYR A 25 7.20 -2.64 -12.07
CA TYR A 25 7.24 -3.17 -13.43
C TYR A 25 6.02 -2.67 -14.20
N ASN A 26 6.08 -2.74 -15.54
CA ASN A 26 4.94 -2.34 -16.39
C ASN A 26 3.71 -3.24 -16.17
N TRP A 27 3.89 -4.43 -15.62
CA TRP A 27 2.85 -5.30 -15.07
C TRP A 27 3.55 -6.51 -14.42
N SER A 28 3.17 -6.88 -13.21
CA SER A 28 3.69 -8.08 -12.56
C SER A 28 2.66 -8.59 -11.57
N GLU A 29 1.90 -9.60 -11.98
CA GLU A 29 0.91 -10.29 -11.14
C GLU A 29 1.61 -10.93 -9.95
N GLN A 30 1.07 -10.73 -8.75
CA GLN A 30 1.57 -11.37 -7.53
C GLN A 30 0.79 -12.66 -7.20
N MET A 31 -0.36 -12.86 -7.83
CA MET A 31 -1.24 -14.01 -7.66
C MET A 31 -1.79 -14.45 -9.02
N TYR A 32 -2.17 -15.73 -9.12
CA TYR A 32 -2.80 -16.22 -10.34
C TYR A 32 -4.16 -15.54 -10.59
N ASN A 33 -4.45 -15.26 -11.86
CA ASN A 33 -5.66 -14.58 -12.33
C ASN A 33 -6.98 -15.18 -11.80
N GLN A 34 -7.05 -16.51 -11.60
CA GLN A 34 -8.27 -17.13 -11.08
C GLN A 34 -8.55 -16.85 -9.59
N TYR A 35 -7.59 -16.27 -8.85
CA TYR A 35 -7.69 -16.03 -7.41
C TYR A 35 -7.72 -14.56 -7.03
N ASP A 36 -6.93 -13.72 -7.69
CA ASP A 36 -6.73 -12.32 -7.32
C ASP A 36 -8.06 -11.54 -7.17
N ASP A 37 -8.80 -11.42 -8.28
CA ASP A 37 -10.11 -10.77 -8.32
C ASP A 37 -11.12 -11.35 -7.33
N LYS A 38 -11.11 -12.68 -7.13
CA LYS A 38 -12.03 -13.35 -6.21
C LYS A 38 -11.68 -13.06 -4.76
N LEU A 39 -10.40 -12.96 -4.45
CA LEU A 39 -9.92 -12.62 -3.12
C LEU A 39 -10.26 -11.16 -2.79
N ILE A 40 -10.12 -10.25 -3.76
CA ILE A 40 -10.57 -8.86 -3.62
C ILE A 40 -12.09 -8.80 -3.41
N ASP A 41 -12.88 -9.57 -4.18
CA ASP A 41 -14.34 -9.67 -3.98
C ASP A 41 -14.67 -10.12 -2.55
N LEU A 42 -14.01 -11.17 -2.06
CA LEU A 42 -14.23 -11.70 -0.71
C LEU A 42 -13.79 -10.72 0.40
N ILE A 43 -12.64 -10.07 0.26
CA ILE A 43 -12.14 -9.09 1.23
C ILE A 43 -13.11 -7.90 1.32
N THR A 44 -13.53 -7.38 0.17
CA THR A 44 -14.40 -6.19 0.10
C THR A 44 -15.80 -6.48 0.59
N GLU A 45 -16.29 -7.73 0.49
CA GLU A 45 -17.57 -8.15 1.05
C GLU A 45 -17.71 -7.81 2.54
N TYR A 46 -16.62 -7.96 3.30
CA TYR A 46 -16.49 -7.71 4.74
C TYR A 46 -15.84 -6.36 5.08
N SER A 47 -15.89 -5.38 4.17
CA SER A 47 -15.35 -4.03 4.39
C SER A 47 -15.94 -3.30 5.61
N ASP A 48 -17.13 -3.68 6.08
CA ASP A 48 -17.77 -3.09 7.27
C ASP A 48 -17.07 -3.47 8.58
N ILE A 49 -16.36 -4.60 8.61
CA ILE A 49 -15.61 -5.06 9.78
C ILE A 49 -14.10 -5.09 9.57
N THR A 50 -13.63 -5.04 8.32
CA THR A 50 -12.21 -5.09 7.97
C THR A 50 -11.61 -3.69 8.01
N ILE A 51 -10.67 -3.46 8.93
CA ILE A 51 -10.09 -2.12 9.15
C ILE A 51 -8.83 -1.89 8.31
N GLY A 52 -8.37 -2.94 7.63
CA GLY A 52 -7.23 -2.94 6.73
C GLY A 52 -6.72 -4.36 6.50
N MET A 53 -5.97 -4.53 5.42
CA MET A 53 -5.12 -5.70 5.21
C MET A 53 -3.66 -5.27 5.38
N ILE A 54 -2.83 -6.08 6.04
CA ILE A 54 -1.39 -5.87 6.15
C ILE A 54 -0.65 -6.99 5.43
N CYS A 55 0.37 -6.63 4.68
CA CYS A 55 1.11 -7.57 3.83
C CYS A 55 2.53 -7.09 3.54
N GLY A 56 3.30 -7.91 2.84
CA GLY A 56 4.69 -7.63 2.47
C GLY A 56 4.98 -8.11 1.05
N HIS A 57 5.96 -9.02 0.92
CA HIS A 57 6.40 -9.68 -0.33
C HIS A 57 7.06 -8.78 -1.38
N LEU A 58 6.58 -7.54 -1.58
CA LEU A 58 7.18 -6.62 -2.55
C LEU A 58 8.45 -5.96 -2.04
N HIS A 59 8.69 -6.02 -0.73
CA HIS A 59 9.79 -5.33 -0.03
C HIS A 59 9.65 -3.80 -0.11
N LEU A 60 8.51 -3.28 -0.61
CA LEU A 60 8.24 -1.85 -0.78
C LEU A 60 7.25 -1.33 0.27
N ASP A 61 7.35 -0.04 0.55
CA ASP A 61 6.31 0.70 1.26
C ASP A 61 5.23 1.16 0.27
N THR A 62 4.08 0.49 0.27
CA THR A 62 3.02 0.82 -0.69
C THR A 62 1.65 0.44 -0.16
N TYR A 63 0.62 0.67 -0.95
CA TYR A 63 -0.74 0.29 -0.57
C TYR A 63 -1.60 -0.11 -1.78
N ARG A 64 -2.74 -0.73 -1.54
CA ARG A 64 -3.72 -1.11 -2.56
C ARG A 64 -5.11 -0.67 -2.16
N ILE A 65 -5.83 -0.06 -3.09
CA ILE A 65 -7.23 0.31 -2.96
C ILE A 65 -8.06 -0.85 -3.51
N MET A 66 -8.38 -1.81 -2.65
CA MET A 66 -9.18 -2.97 -3.04
C MET A 66 -10.66 -2.58 -3.03
N GLN A 67 -11.28 -2.48 -4.21
CA GLN A 67 -12.69 -2.10 -4.35
C GLN A 67 -13.55 -3.26 -4.85
N SER A 68 -14.81 -3.31 -4.39
CA SER A 68 -15.84 -4.14 -5.03
C SER A 68 -16.07 -3.68 -6.47
N LYS A 69 -16.64 -4.54 -7.33
CA LYS A 69 -16.88 -4.22 -8.74
C LYS A 69 -17.75 -2.98 -8.95
N ASP A 70 -18.69 -2.72 -8.04
CA ASP A 70 -19.55 -1.53 -8.03
C ASP A 70 -18.91 -0.31 -7.31
N LYS A 71 -17.68 -0.45 -6.83
CA LYS A 71 -16.88 0.53 -6.08
C LYS A 71 -17.51 1.05 -4.80
N LYS A 72 -18.55 0.39 -4.27
CA LYS A 72 -19.23 0.80 -3.03
C LYS A 72 -18.54 0.33 -1.76
N LYS A 73 -17.76 -0.76 -1.85
CA LYS A 73 -17.02 -1.33 -0.72
C LYS A 73 -15.53 -1.23 -1.01
N THR A 74 -14.77 -0.75 -0.04
CA THR A 74 -13.31 -0.58 -0.19
C THR A 74 -12.59 -1.05 1.07
N VAL A 75 -11.48 -1.77 0.89
CA VAL A 75 -10.51 -2.09 1.94
C VAL A 75 -9.14 -1.63 1.46
N ILE A 76 -8.35 -1.05 2.35
CA ILE A 76 -6.96 -0.67 2.04
C ILE A 76 -6.03 -1.81 2.45
N GLY A 77 -5.21 -2.27 1.51
CA GLY A 77 -4.08 -3.16 1.78
C GLY A 77 -2.82 -2.35 1.98
N PHE A 78 -2.21 -2.42 3.15
CA PHE A 78 -0.96 -1.76 3.49
C PHE A 78 0.19 -2.75 3.34
N LEU A 79 1.02 -2.53 2.33
CA LEU A 79 2.23 -3.29 2.09
C LEU A 79 3.35 -2.60 2.87
N SER A 80 4.00 -3.36 3.75
CA SER A 80 5.08 -2.86 4.59
C SER A 80 6.43 -3.13 3.92
N PRO A 81 7.42 -2.23 4.09
CA PRO A 81 8.77 -2.43 3.56
C PRO A 81 9.48 -3.60 4.26
N SER A 82 10.66 -3.99 3.78
CA SER A 82 11.41 -5.14 4.27
C SER A 82 12.61 -4.79 5.17
N LEU A 83 13.08 -5.79 5.92
CA LEU A 83 14.35 -5.73 6.62
C LEU A 83 15.56 -6.02 5.73
N ASP A 84 15.39 -6.80 4.67
CA ASP A 84 16.49 -7.10 3.75
C ASP A 84 16.76 -5.92 2.81
N THR A 85 17.97 -5.93 2.25
CA THR A 85 18.48 -4.92 1.33
C THR A 85 18.51 -5.43 -0.12
N TYR A 86 17.78 -6.50 -0.44
CA TYR A 86 17.89 -7.19 -1.73
C TYR A 86 17.62 -6.26 -2.92
N LEU A 87 16.74 -5.27 -2.73
CA LEU A 87 16.37 -4.28 -3.74
C LEU A 87 17.25 -3.02 -3.74
N GLY A 88 18.34 -3.00 -2.96
CA GLY A 88 19.15 -1.79 -2.75
C GLY A 88 18.43 -0.71 -1.95
N ILE A 89 17.39 -1.08 -1.20
CA ILE A 89 16.62 -0.17 -0.35
C ILE A 89 17.05 -0.30 1.12
N ASN A 90 16.76 0.71 1.93
CA ASN A 90 17.09 0.68 3.35
C ASN A 90 16.21 -0.31 4.14
N PRO A 91 16.80 -1.09 5.07
CA PRO A 91 16.03 -1.90 6.03
C PRO A 91 15.03 -1.04 6.77
N SER A 92 13.78 -1.47 6.82
CA SER A 92 12.69 -0.67 7.37
C SER A 92 11.72 -1.50 8.21
N ILE A 93 11.12 -0.86 9.21
CA ILE A 93 10.04 -1.40 10.04
C ILE A 93 8.89 -0.40 10.10
N ARG A 94 7.67 -0.90 10.30
CA ARG A 94 6.46 -0.08 10.42
C ARG A 94 5.78 -0.29 11.77
N LEU A 95 5.40 0.81 12.40
CA LEU A 95 4.56 0.85 13.59
C LEU A 95 3.19 1.41 13.23
N TYR A 96 2.14 0.60 13.37
CA TYR A 96 0.75 1.03 13.14
C TYR A 96 0.15 1.66 14.41
N ASP A 97 -0.54 2.78 14.26
CA ASP A 97 -1.39 3.36 15.31
C ASP A 97 -2.84 2.94 15.09
N ILE A 98 -3.36 2.13 16.02
CA ILE A 98 -4.72 1.58 15.96
C ILE A 98 -5.51 2.08 17.16
N LYS A 99 -6.57 2.86 16.89
CA LYS A 99 -7.42 3.43 17.93
C LYS A 99 -8.87 3.40 17.51
N GLY A 100 -9.75 2.99 18.43
CA GLY A 100 -11.20 2.94 18.17
C GLY A 100 -11.60 1.94 17.08
N GLY A 101 -10.79 0.89 16.85
CA GLY A 101 -11.07 -0.10 15.83
C GLY A 101 -10.88 0.42 14.41
N VAL A 102 -9.92 1.32 14.20
CA VAL A 102 -9.44 1.74 12.87
C VAL A 102 -7.93 1.96 12.91
N ILE A 103 -7.27 1.81 11.77
CA ILE A 103 -5.87 2.23 11.59
C ILE A 103 -5.87 3.73 11.37
N GLN A 104 -5.39 4.49 12.36
CA GLN A 104 -5.36 5.95 12.31
C GLN A 104 -4.22 6.46 11.44
N SER A 105 -3.04 5.87 11.62
CA SER A 105 -1.80 6.22 10.93
C SER A 105 -0.78 5.09 11.05
N TYR A 106 0.40 5.28 10.46
CA TYR A 106 1.58 4.48 10.76
C TYR A 106 2.83 5.36 10.72
N VAL A 107 3.88 4.90 11.39
CA VAL A 107 5.23 5.46 11.33
C VAL A 107 6.17 4.41 10.76
N ASN A 108 6.95 4.78 9.76
CA ASN A 108 8.07 3.96 9.34
C ASN A 108 9.35 4.39 10.03
N TYR A 109 10.20 3.42 10.31
CA TYR A 109 11.58 3.63 10.71
C TYR A 109 12.48 2.88 9.75
N TYR A 110 13.69 3.38 9.55
CA TYR A 110 14.65 2.78 8.63
C TYR A 110 16.08 2.85 9.18
N VAL A 111 16.96 2.05 8.61
CA VAL A 111 18.41 2.13 8.80
C VAL A 111 19.02 2.70 7.52
N ASP A 112 19.71 3.83 7.64
CA ASP A 112 20.40 4.48 6.51
C ASP A 112 21.69 3.72 6.17
N LEU A 113 21.66 2.93 5.08
CA LEU A 113 22.78 2.11 4.63
C LEU A 113 23.98 2.95 4.13
N ASN A 114 23.80 4.24 3.87
CA ASN A 114 24.90 5.13 3.49
C ASN A 114 25.71 5.61 4.71
N LYS A 115 25.29 5.24 5.93
CA LYS A 115 25.98 5.56 7.18
C LYS A 115 26.59 4.30 7.77
N THR A 116 27.70 4.49 8.48
CA THR A 116 28.38 3.41 9.20
C THR A 116 27.67 3.03 10.50
N GLU A 117 26.88 3.94 11.06
CA GLU A 117 26.13 3.72 12.29
C GLU A 117 24.79 3.04 12.00
N VAL A 118 24.60 1.84 12.57
CA VAL A 118 23.39 1.04 12.42
C VAL A 118 22.41 1.38 13.54
N GLN A 119 21.49 2.31 13.25
CA GLN A 119 20.44 2.72 14.18
C GLN A 119 19.11 2.91 13.45
N TRP A 120 18.02 2.53 14.11
CA TRP A 120 16.67 2.86 13.67
C TRP A 120 16.45 4.36 13.74
N LYS A 121 16.12 4.97 12.61
CA LYS A 121 15.77 6.39 12.50
C LYS A 121 14.31 6.52 12.14
N PHE A 122 13.66 7.55 12.68
CA PHE A 122 12.34 7.96 12.20
C PHE A 122 12.43 8.25 10.70
N ASN A 123 11.50 7.71 9.93
CA ASN A 123 11.35 8.04 8.52
C ASN A 123 10.25 9.10 8.36
N TYR A 124 8.98 8.67 8.38
CA TYR A 124 7.83 9.56 8.27
C TYR A 124 6.62 8.99 9.00
N ASN A 125 5.65 9.87 9.31
CA ASN A 125 4.32 9.51 9.76
C ASN A 125 3.33 9.74 8.61
N ALA A 126 2.58 8.70 8.21
CA ALA A 126 1.80 8.72 6.97
C ALA A 126 0.76 9.85 6.89
N THR A 127 0.06 10.11 8.00
CA THR A 127 -0.96 11.17 8.04
C THR A 127 -0.34 12.57 7.99
N GLN A 128 0.83 12.76 8.61
CA GLN A 128 1.53 14.04 8.61
C GLN A 128 2.16 14.31 7.24
N GLU A 129 2.90 13.33 6.71
CA GLU A 129 3.62 13.42 5.43
C GLU A 129 2.68 13.75 4.27
N TYR A 130 1.57 13.02 4.19
CA TYR A 130 0.61 13.18 3.11
C TYR A 130 -0.53 14.15 3.44
N ASN A 131 -0.48 14.84 4.57
CA ASN A 131 -1.54 15.74 5.03
C ASN A 131 -2.94 15.08 4.94
N LEU A 132 -3.07 13.91 5.57
CA LEU A 132 -4.30 13.13 5.65
C LEU A 132 -4.85 13.18 7.07
N LYS A 133 -6.19 13.22 7.18
CA LYS A 133 -6.87 13.16 8.48
C LYS A 133 -6.75 11.78 9.16
N ASP A 134 -6.68 10.71 8.36
CA ASP A 134 -6.67 9.30 8.74
C ASP A 134 -6.23 8.46 7.54
N LEU A 135 -6.09 7.14 7.72
CA LEU A 135 -5.85 6.18 6.64
C LEU A 135 -7.13 5.46 6.19
N SER A 136 -8.29 6.12 6.31
CA SER A 136 -9.55 5.56 5.81
C SER A 136 -9.52 5.36 4.29
N PRO A 137 -10.37 4.47 3.73
CA PRO A 137 -10.47 4.29 2.29
C PRO A 137 -10.62 5.59 1.50
N ASN A 138 -11.45 6.52 1.98
CA ASN A 138 -11.65 7.81 1.33
C ASN A 138 -10.38 8.69 1.33
N SER A 139 -9.63 8.69 2.44
CA SER A 139 -8.36 9.43 2.53
C SER A 139 -7.30 8.84 1.59
N MET A 140 -7.21 7.51 1.50
CA MET A 140 -6.22 6.83 0.65
C MET A 140 -6.57 6.92 -0.84
N ILE A 141 -7.87 6.89 -1.20
CA ILE A 141 -8.34 7.22 -2.56
C ILE A 141 -8.01 8.67 -2.90
N SER A 142 -8.27 9.60 -1.98
CA SER A 142 -7.94 11.01 -2.19
C SER A 142 -6.43 11.23 -2.36
N LEU A 143 -5.57 10.51 -1.62
CA LEU A 143 -4.13 10.55 -1.81
C LEU A 143 -3.75 10.16 -3.25
N ALA A 144 -4.24 9.02 -3.75
CA ALA A 144 -3.99 8.58 -5.13
C ALA A 144 -4.47 9.61 -6.16
N GLN A 145 -5.68 10.15 -5.98
CA GLN A 145 -6.24 11.17 -6.88
C GLN A 145 -5.43 12.47 -6.89
N ARG A 146 -4.92 12.93 -5.74
CA ARG A 146 -4.03 14.11 -5.70
C ARG A 146 -2.71 13.84 -6.42
N MET A 147 -2.19 12.61 -6.32
CA MET A 147 -0.95 12.23 -7.01
C MET A 147 -1.08 12.18 -8.53
N HIS A 148 -2.28 12.15 -9.12
CA HIS A 148 -2.46 12.29 -10.58
C HIS A 148 -2.13 13.69 -11.09
N SER A 149 -2.40 14.74 -10.30
CA SER A 149 -2.24 16.14 -10.71
C SER A 149 -1.09 16.85 -10.01
N ASN A 150 -0.49 16.22 -9.00
CA ASN A 150 0.64 16.75 -8.25
C ASN A 150 1.83 15.78 -8.32
N ARG A 151 2.73 16.04 -9.27
CA ARG A 151 3.93 15.24 -9.48
C ARG A 151 4.86 15.24 -8.26
N THR A 152 5.03 16.38 -7.60
CA THR A 152 5.87 16.49 -6.40
C THR A 152 5.36 15.60 -5.26
N LEU A 153 4.04 15.51 -5.07
CA LEU A 153 3.46 14.60 -4.07
C LEU A 153 3.71 13.14 -4.42
N HIS A 154 3.63 12.78 -5.70
CA HIS A 154 3.96 11.43 -6.16
C HIS A 154 5.45 11.12 -5.96
N ASP A 155 6.36 12.05 -6.26
CA ASP A 155 7.80 11.85 -6.08
C ASP A 155 8.15 11.62 -4.60
N ILE A 156 7.53 12.34 -3.66
CA ILE A 156 7.66 12.09 -2.21
C ILE A 156 7.19 10.67 -1.85
N TRP A 157 5.99 10.29 -2.32
CA TRP A 157 5.47 8.94 -2.09
C TRP A 157 6.40 7.86 -2.68
N TYR A 158 6.95 8.10 -3.87
CA TYR A 158 7.85 7.19 -4.57
C TYR A 158 9.18 7.00 -3.83
N GLU A 159 9.72 8.08 -3.25
CA GLU A 159 10.91 8.04 -2.41
C GLU A 159 10.69 7.15 -1.18
N HIS A 160 9.59 7.37 -0.46
CA HIS A 160 9.20 6.52 0.68
C HIS A 160 8.93 5.08 0.27
N MET A 161 8.31 4.84 -0.89
CA MET A 161 8.07 3.49 -1.43
C MET A 161 9.35 2.67 -1.53
N ARG A 162 10.46 3.34 -1.83
CA ARG A 162 11.80 2.76 -1.96
C ARG A 162 12.61 2.90 -0.66
N ALA A 163 11.96 3.10 0.48
CA ALA A 163 12.59 3.31 1.78
C ALA A 163 13.68 4.39 1.74
N ASP A 164 13.42 5.48 1.02
CA ASP A 164 14.28 6.66 0.94
C ASP A 164 15.67 6.32 0.41
N SER A 165 15.73 5.35 -0.50
CA SER A 165 16.92 5.05 -1.29
C SER A 165 16.91 5.88 -2.57
N HIS A 166 17.80 6.87 -2.66
CA HIS A 166 17.87 7.83 -3.77
C HIS A 166 18.39 7.25 -5.10
N MET A 167 18.26 5.95 -5.34
CA MET A 167 18.88 5.26 -6.48
C MET A 167 18.03 5.26 -7.76
N TYR A 168 16.75 5.64 -7.69
CA TYR A 168 15.79 5.40 -8.78
C TYR A 168 15.07 6.67 -9.22
N GLN A 169 15.06 6.90 -10.53
CA GLN A 169 14.25 7.95 -11.16
C GLN A 169 12.94 7.33 -11.66
N CYS A 170 11.83 8.04 -11.45
CA CYS A 170 10.53 7.66 -11.97
C CYS A 170 10.19 8.59 -13.14
N ASP A 171 9.99 8.06 -14.34
CA ASP A 171 9.49 8.83 -15.48
C ASP A 171 7.94 8.85 -15.50
N ASP A 172 7.33 9.44 -16.52
CA ASP A 172 5.86 9.53 -16.63
C ASP A 172 5.18 8.16 -16.76
N LYS A 173 5.91 7.16 -17.28
CA LYS A 173 5.42 5.79 -17.40
C LYS A 173 5.43 5.10 -16.04
N CYS A 174 6.52 5.22 -15.30
CA CYS A 174 6.62 4.78 -13.91
C CYS A 174 5.54 5.44 -13.05
N TRP A 175 5.34 6.76 -13.17
CA TRP A 175 4.31 7.49 -12.43
C TRP A 175 2.90 6.93 -12.70
N ASN A 176 2.55 6.74 -13.98
CA ASN A 176 1.27 6.13 -14.37
C ASN A 176 1.12 4.70 -13.81
N ASN A 177 2.15 3.88 -13.95
CA ASN A 177 2.12 2.47 -13.53
C ASN A 177 2.07 2.32 -12.00
N ASN A 178 2.64 3.26 -11.25
CA ASN A 178 2.48 3.36 -9.81
C ASN A 178 1.01 3.61 -9.44
N LEU A 179 0.40 4.67 -9.97
CA LEU A 179 -1.00 5.00 -9.67
C LEU A 179 -1.96 3.88 -10.07
N CYS A 180 -1.71 3.27 -11.23
CA CYS A 180 -2.38 2.06 -11.66
C CYS A 180 -2.33 0.93 -10.62
N ALA A 181 -1.16 0.65 -10.05
CA ALA A 181 -1.04 -0.42 -9.06
C ALA A 181 -1.81 -0.11 -7.77
N LEU A 182 -1.85 1.16 -7.37
CA LEU A 182 -2.59 1.59 -6.18
C LEU A 182 -4.10 1.46 -6.40
N GLU A 183 -4.61 1.88 -7.55
CA GLU A 183 -6.04 2.05 -7.83
C GLU A 183 -6.71 0.86 -8.51
N HIS A 184 -5.95 0.06 -9.26
CA HIS A 184 -6.42 -1.05 -10.07
C HIS A 184 -5.70 -2.36 -9.70
N PRO A 185 -5.85 -2.83 -8.44
CA PRO A 185 -5.17 -4.02 -7.98
C PRO A 185 -5.77 -5.31 -8.55
N ARG A 186 -6.84 -5.29 -9.36
CA ARG A 186 -7.38 -6.51 -9.95
C ARG A 186 -6.58 -6.89 -11.18
N ASN A 187 -6.23 -8.16 -11.32
CA ASN A 187 -5.59 -8.64 -12.54
C ASN A 187 -6.47 -8.42 -13.80
N SER A 188 -7.79 -8.33 -13.64
CA SER A 188 -8.72 -7.98 -14.73
C SER A 188 -8.68 -6.51 -15.17
N GLU A 189 -8.03 -5.61 -14.42
CA GLU A 189 -7.99 -4.15 -14.66
C GLU A 189 -6.66 -3.67 -15.28
N LYS A 190 -5.94 -4.56 -15.97
CA LYS A 190 -4.61 -4.29 -16.57
C LYS A 190 -4.56 -3.14 -17.59
N ASP A 191 -5.70 -2.72 -18.12
CA ASP A 191 -5.79 -1.78 -19.24
C ASP A 191 -5.30 -0.36 -18.90
N CYS A 192 -5.17 -0.03 -17.60
CA CYS A 192 -4.64 1.27 -17.20
C CYS A 192 -3.11 1.38 -17.40
N TYR A 193 -2.40 0.24 -17.49
CA TYR A 193 -0.94 0.18 -17.55
C TYR A 193 -0.40 0.63 -18.90
N LYS A 194 0.68 1.40 -18.86
CA LYS A 194 1.41 1.85 -20.05
C LYS A 194 2.64 0.97 -20.26
N TRP A 195 2.73 0.37 -21.45
CA TRP A 195 3.72 -0.65 -21.82
C TRP A 195 5.00 -0.12 -22.41
#